data_AF-A0AAD7HK84-F1
#
_entry.id   AF-A0AAD7HK84-F1
#
_cell.length_a   1.000
_cell.length_b   1.000
_cell.length_c   1.000
_cell.angle_alpha   90.00
_cell.angle_beta   90.00
_cell.angle_gamma   90.00
#
_symmetry.space_group_name_H-M   'P 1'
#
loop_
_entity.id
_entity.type
_entity.pdbx_description
1 polymer ?
#
loop_
_entity_poly.entity_id
_entity_poly.type
_entity_poly.pdbx_seq_one_letter_code
_entity_poly.pdbx_strand_id
1 'polypeptide(L)'
;RAKAAPEPELGTISWSANNGALIWSLLDQMQVKNNRLVLFGKNPGTNEGTKGDSKIIVYKRIGQKILPDLYETAPNTLAKRVKGKAEDLLKVYKKHSRKLQVTGGGLQKDVGNEDGNDDSNVHEFLECYIPAEGPDHDTTQTARNLWEEITKDFKYFPMMH
;
A
#
# COMPACT_ATOMS: atom_id res chain seq x y z
N ARG A 1 -23.13 21.97 -21.13
CA ARG A 1 -22.58 20.60 -21.24
C ARG A 1 -23.54 19.65 -20.53
N ALA A 2 -24.12 18.67 -21.23
CA ALA A 2 -24.93 17.64 -20.58
C ALA A 2 -24.02 16.81 -19.64
N LYS A 3 -24.49 16.53 -18.42
CA LYS A 3 -23.86 15.54 -17.55
C LYS A 3 -23.99 14.17 -18.24
N ALA A 4 -22.88 13.45 -18.38
CA ALA A 4 -22.96 12.05 -18.79
C ALA A 4 -23.88 11.29 -17.82
N ALA A 5 -24.63 10.31 -18.34
CA ALA A 5 -25.45 9.45 -17.51
C ALA A 5 -24.58 8.80 -16.40
N PRO A 6 -25.11 8.64 -15.18
CA PRO A 6 -24.37 8.00 -14.11
C PRO A 6 -24.00 6.57 -14.52
N GLU A 7 -22.77 6.16 -14.22
CA GLU A 7 -22.33 4.78 -14.41
C GLU A 7 -23.20 3.83 -13.57
N PRO A 8 -23.42 2.58 -14.03
CA PRO A 8 -24.13 1.60 -13.23
C PRO A 8 -23.36 1.30 -11.93
N GLU A 9 -24.12 0.98 -10.88
CA GLU A 9 -23.54 0.49 -9.63
C GLU A 9 -22.90 -0.87 -9.87
N LEU A 10 -21.65 -1.01 -9.43
CA LEU A 10 -20.96 -2.29 -9.45
C LEU A 10 -21.41 -3.13 -8.25
N GLY A 11 -21.67 -4.42 -8.50
CA GLY A 11 -21.87 -5.39 -7.44
C GLY A 11 -20.64 -5.53 -6.53
N THR A 12 -20.79 -6.29 -5.46
CA THR A 12 -19.70 -6.54 -4.50
C THR A 12 -18.54 -7.28 -5.19
N ILE A 13 -17.37 -6.64 -5.21
CA ILE A 13 -16.14 -7.27 -5.71
C ILE A 13 -15.58 -8.19 -4.63
N SER A 14 -15.44 -9.47 -4.95
CA SER A 14 -14.92 -10.48 -4.01
C SER A 14 -13.38 -10.46 -3.96
N TRP A 15 -12.81 -9.46 -3.28
CA TRP A 15 -11.36 -9.28 -3.18
C TRP A 15 -10.60 -10.44 -2.51
N SER A 16 -11.25 -11.15 -1.60
CA SER A 16 -10.64 -12.24 -0.82
C SER A 16 -10.86 -13.63 -1.44
N ALA A 17 -11.64 -13.74 -2.52
CA ALA A 17 -11.84 -15.01 -3.21
C ALA A 17 -10.51 -15.57 -3.77
N ASN A 18 -10.47 -16.89 -3.99
CA ASN A 18 -9.31 -17.59 -4.56
C ASN A 18 -7.99 -17.22 -3.86
N ASN A 19 -8.00 -17.32 -2.53
CA ASN A 19 -6.85 -16.95 -1.69
C ASN A 19 -6.37 -15.49 -1.90
N GLY A 20 -7.27 -14.58 -2.28
CA GLY A 20 -6.93 -13.18 -2.52
C GLY A 20 -6.18 -12.92 -3.82
N ALA A 21 -6.34 -13.78 -4.84
CA ALA A 21 -5.69 -13.62 -6.15
C ALA A 21 -5.83 -12.20 -6.71
N LEU A 22 -7.01 -11.57 -6.54
CA LEU A 22 -7.24 -10.21 -7.01
C LEU A 22 -6.43 -9.15 -6.25
N ILE A 23 -6.21 -9.34 -4.95
CA ILE A 23 -5.33 -8.47 -4.16
C ILE A 23 -3.88 -8.61 -4.64
N TRP A 24 -3.43 -9.83 -4.91
CA TRP A 24 -2.09 -10.04 -5.49
C TRP A 24 -1.91 -9.36 -6.84
N SER A 25 -2.88 -9.48 -7.75
CA SER A 25 -2.86 -8.77 -9.03
C SER A 25 -2.86 -7.24 -8.86
N LEU A 26 -3.61 -6.72 -7.87
CA LEU A 26 -3.59 -5.29 -7.54
C LEU A 26 -2.19 -4.85 -7.10
N LEU A 27 -1.57 -5.59 -6.18
CA LEU A 27 -0.24 -5.27 -5.66
C LEU A 27 0.83 -5.32 -6.76
N ASP A 28 0.79 -6.35 -7.62
CA ASP A 28 1.66 -6.46 -8.79
C ASP A 28 1.55 -5.23 -9.71
N GLN A 29 0.32 -4.85 -10.05
CA GLN A 29 0.08 -3.69 -10.90
C GLN A 29 0.48 -2.36 -10.25
N MET A 30 0.49 -2.27 -8.92
CA MET A 30 1.01 -1.11 -8.19
C MET A 30 2.54 -1.01 -8.24
N GLN A 31 3.25 -2.12 -8.45
CA GLN A 31 4.71 -2.14 -8.60
C GLN A 31 5.18 -1.85 -10.04
N VAL A 32 4.30 -1.96 -11.03
CA VAL A 32 4.61 -1.57 -12.42
C VAL A 32 5.17 -0.15 -12.46
N LYS A 33 6.38 0.01 -13.02
CA LYS A 33 7.21 1.23 -12.94
C LYS A 33 6.42 2.54 -13.08
N ASN A 34 5.63 2.69 -14.14
CA ASN A 34 4.85 3.90 -14.40
C ASN A 34 3.75 4.15 -13.36
N ASN A 35 3.11 3.09 -12.87
CA ASN A 35 2.09 3.20 -11.83
C ASN A 35 2.75 3.55 -10.50
N ARG A 36 3.84 2.84 -10.14
CA ARG A 36 4.59 3.04 -8.91
C ARG A 36 5.09 4.47 -8.76
N LEU A 37 5.67 5.04 -9.82
CA LEU A 37 6.16 6.42 -9.85
C LEU A 37 5.06 7.44 -9.50
N VAL A 38 3.85 7.24 -9.99
CA VAL A 38 2.71 8.15 -9.75
C VAL A 38 2.08 7.91 -8.37
N LEU A 39 2.01 6.64 -7.93
CA LEU A 39 1.37 6.28 -6.65
C LEU A 39 2.24 6.66 -5.45
N PHE A 40 3.54 6.41 -5.54
CA PHE A 40 4.49 6.50 -4.43
C PHE A 40 5.59 7.54 -4.62
N GLY A 41 5.66 8.18 -5.80
CA GLY A 41 6.69 9.16 -6.12
C GLY A 41 7.95 8.51 -6.68
N LYS A 42 8.99 9.34 -6.80
CA LYS A 42 10.29 8.93 -7.34
C LYS A 42 11.02 8.03 -6.36
N ASN A 43 11.85 7.14 -6.89
CA ASN A 43 12.85 6.49 -6.07
C ASN A 43 13.92 7.50 -5.66
N PRO A 44 14.45 7.42 -4.42
CA PRO A 44 15.63 8.17 -4.04
C PRO A 44 16.75 7.94 -5.06
N GLY A 45 17.34 9.01 -5.58
CA GLY A 45 18.46 8.94 -6.54
C GLY A 45 18.09 8.82 -8.02
N THR A 46 16.80 8.82 -8.40
CA THR A 46 16.41 8.86 -9.82
C THR A 46 15.92 10.23 -10.28
N ASN A 47 16.41 10.69 -11.44
CA ASN A 47 15.96 11.93 -12.09
C ASN A 47 14.66 11.75 -12.90
N GLU A 48 13.96 10.61 -12.78
CA GLU A 48 12.73 10.36 -13.53
C GLU A 48 11.61 11.28 -13.03
N GLY A 49 11.13 12.17 -13.91
CA GLY A 49 9.95 12.99 -13.65
C GLY A 49 8.67 12.15 -13.64
N THR A 50 7.75 12.43 -12.73
CA THR A 50 6.36 11.96 -12.82
C THR A 50 5.71 12.67 -14.01
N LYS A 51 5.55 11.97 -15.14
CA LYS A 51 4.78 12.49 -16.27
C LYS A 51 3.31 12.56 -15.89
N GLY A 52 2.87 13.68 -15.31
CA GLY A 52 1.50 14.26 -15.34
C GLY A 52 0.26 13.42 -14.99
N ASP A 53 0.35 12.11 -14.86
CA ASP A 53 -0.78 11.23 -14.57
C ASP A 53 -1.23 11.45 -13.12
N SER A 54 -2.53 11.64 -12.93
CA SER A 54 -3.11 11.64 -11.59
C SER A 54 -3.26 10.22 -11.06
N LYS A 55 -3.22 10.05 -9.73
CA LYS A 55 -3.40 8.73 -9.08
C LYS A 55 -4.67 8.01 -9.55
N ILE A 56 -5.75 8.73 -9.83
CA ILE A 56 -7.00 8.12 -10.29
C ILE A 56 -6.89 7.55 -11.71
N ILE A 57 -6.07 8.13 -12.59
CA ILE A 57 -5.79 7.57 -13.92
C ILE A 57 -5.03 6.25 -13.79
N VAL A 58 -4.09 6.17 -12.84
CA VAL A 58 -3.41 4.91 -12.53
C VAL A 58 -4.40 3.86 -12.05
N TYR A 59 -5.29 4.19 -11.10
CA TYR A 59 -6.28 3.23 -10.61
C TYR A 59 -7.29 2.78 -11.68
N LYS A 60 -7.60 3.63 -12.67
CA LYS A 60 -8.34 3.21 -13.87
C LYS A 60 -7.57 2.17 -14.68
N ARG A 61 -6.30 2.44 -14.98
CA ARG A 61 -5.42 1.52 -15.73
C ARG A 61 -5.27 0.18 -15.01
N ILE A 62 -5.09 0.21 -13.69
CA ILE A 62 -5.04 -1.00 -12.86
C ILE A 62 -6.39 -1.75 -12.94
N GLY A 63 -7.51 -1.04 -12.74
CA GLY A 63 -8.85 -1.62 -12.83
C GLY A 63 -9.12 -2.33 -14.16
N GLN A 64 -8.75 -1.70 -15.28
CA GLN A 64 -8.83 -2.29 -16.61
C GLN A 64 -8.02 -3.59 -16.73
N LYS A 65 -6.86 -3.67 -16.07
CA LYS A 65 -5.99 -4.85 -16.13
C LYS A 65 -6.51 -6.01 -15.28
N ILE A 66 -7.01 -5.74 -14.08
CA ILE A 66 -7.38 -6.79 -13.13
C ILE A 66 -8.85 -7.20 -13.23
N LEU A 67 -9.73 -6.34 -13.76
CA LEU A 67 -11.17 -6.55 -13.88
C LEU A 67 -11.70 -5.91 -15.18
N PRO A 68 -11.30 -6.42 -16.37
CA PRO A 68 -11.65 -5.82 -17.66
C PRO A 68 -13.17 -5.71 -17.87
N ASP A 69 -13.93 -6.76 -17.55
CA ASP A 69 -15.39 -6.81 -17.76
C ASP A 69 -16.13 -5.71 -16.96
N LEU A 70 -15.70 -5.49 -15.71
CA LEU A 70 -16.28 -4.43 -14.88
C LEU A 70 -15.82 -3.04 -15.32
N TYR A 71 -14.62 -2.94 -15.89
CA TYR A 71 -14.08 -1.69 -16.40
C TYR A 71 -14.82 -1.20 -17.64
N GLU A 72 -15.22 -2.10 -18.53
CA GLU A 72 -16.04 -1.76 -19.70
C GLU A 72 -17.39 -1.18 -19.30
N THR A 73 -17.93 -1.64 -18.17
CA THR A 73 -19.25 -1.25 -17.68
C THR A 73 -19.21 0.06 -16.89
N ALA A 74 -18.28 0.19 -15.93
CA ALA A 74 -18.23 1.33 -15.00
C ALA A 74 -16.78 1.69 -14.63
N PRO A 75 -16.02 2.30 -15.56
CA PRO A 75 -14.59 2.54 -15.37
C PRO A 75 -14.27 3.52 -14.24
N ASN A 76 -15.10 4.55 -14.01
CA ASN A 76 -14.86 5.50 -12.93
C ASN A 76 -15.21 4.90 -11.57
N THR A 77 -16.32 4.18 -11.47
CA THR A 77 -16.73 3.49 -10.24
C THR A 77 -15.73 2.40 -9.88
N LEU A 78 -15.27 1.60 -10.84
CA LEU A 78 -14.25 0.58 -10.61
C LEU A 78 -12.95 1.20 -10.10
N ALA A 79 -12.47 2.28 -10.71
CA ALA A 79 -11.25 2.95 -10.28
C ALA A 79 -11.33 3.44 -8.82
N LYS A 80 -12.49 3.93 -8.38
CA LYS A 80 -12.71 4.30 -6.97
C LYS A 80 -12.67 3.09 -6.04
N ARG A 81 -13.25 1.95 -6.45
CA ARG A 81 -13.20 0.69 -5.68
C ARG A 81 -11.77 0.16 -5.56
N VAL A 82 -11.02 0.17 -6.66
CA VAL A 82 -9.60 -0.22 -6.69
C VAL A 82 -8.77 0.70 -5.78
N LYS A 83 -8.97 2.02 -5.88
CA LYS A 83 -8.33 3.01 -5.02
C LYS A 83 -8.59 2.72 -3.53
N GLY A 84 -9.87 2.57 -3.15
CA GLY A 84 -10.24 2.32 -1.76
C GLY A 84 -9.59 1.05 -1.22
N LYS A 85 -9.58 -0.03 -2.02
CA LYS A 85 -8.91 -1.27 -1.63
C LYS A 85 -7.39 -1.11 -1.45
N ALA A 86 -6.74 -0.37 -2.33
CA ALA A 86 -5.31 -0.07 -2.21
C ALA A 86 -5.01 0.75 -0.95
N GLU A 87 -5.84 1.75 -0.63
CA GLU A 87 -5.72 2.57 0.57
C GLU A 87 -5.92 1.74 1.85
N ASP A 88 -6.88 0.82 1.86
CA ASP A 88 -7.10 -0.13 2.97
C ASP A 88 -5.88 -1.02 3.20
N LEU A 89 -5.29 -1.58 2.12
CA LEU A 89 -4.07 -2.40 2.21
C LEU A 89 -2.90 -1.59 2.77
N LEU A 90 -2.70 -0.36 2.27
CA LEU A 90 -1.65 0.54 2.76
C LEU A 90 -1.84 0.91 4.23
N LYS A 91 -3.09 1.07 4.68
CA LYS A 91 -3.40 1.33 6.09
C LYS A 91 -3.03 0.16 6.99
N VAL A 92 -3.36 -1.07 6.58
CA VAL A 92 -2.99 -2.30 7.30
C VAL A 92 -1.47 -2.47 7.31
N TYR A 93 -0.80 -2.30 6.16
CA TYR A 93 0.65 -2.34 6.06
C TYR A 93 1.33 -1.36 7.03
N LYS A 94 0.93 -0.08 7.02
CA LYS A 94 1.50 0.95 7.92
C LYS A 94 1.34 0.59 9.39
N LYS A 95 0.22 -0.03 9.77
CA LYS A 95 0.00 -0.50 11.15
C LYS A 95 1.02 -1.57 11.54
N HIS A 96 1.30 -2.52 10.66
CA HIS A 96 2.28 -3.59 10.92
C HIS A 96 3.72 -3.10 10.84
N SER A 97 4.05 -2.26 9.85
CA SER A 97 5.39 -1.68 9.67
C SER A 97 5.83 -0.86 10.89
N ARG A 98 4.91 -0.12 11.53
CA ARG A 98 5.18 0.58 12.80
C ARG A 98 5.58 -0.35 13.94
N LYS A 99 5.08 -1.60 13.97
CA LYS A 99 5.49 -2.58 14.99
C LYS A 99 6.96 -2.97 14.83
N LEU A 100 7.47 -3.00 13.60
CA LEU A 100 8.88 -3.31 13.32
C LEU A 100 9.82 -2.13 13.61
N GLN A 101 9.29 -0.91 13.66
CA GLN A 101 10.08 0.31 13.88
C GLN A 101 10.24 0.69 15.37
N VAL A 102 9.62 -0.05 16.30
CA VAL A 102 9.62 0.31 17.72
C VAL A 102 10.10 -0.87 18.56
N THR A 103 11.28 -0.75 19.18
CA THR A 103 11.50 -1.20 20.58
C THR A 103 12.62 -0.40 21.24
N GLY A 104 12.22 0.33 22.28
CA GLY A 104 13.02 1.02 23.29
C GLY A 104 12.01 1.66 24.24
N GLY A 105 11.79 1.07 25.42
CA GLY A 105 10.56 1.24 26.19
C GLY A 105 10.17 2.69 26.51
N GLY A 106 9.03 3.15 25.99
CA GLY A 106 8.40 4.41 26.37
C GLY A 106 6.89 4.36 26.13
N LEU A 107 6.11 4.55 27.20
CA LEU A 107 4.65 4.60 27.18
C LEU A 107 4.11 5.51 26.06
N GLN A 108 3.20 4.99 25.24
CA GLN A 108 2.28 5.82 24.46
C GLN A 108 1.50 6.73 25.42
N LYS A 109 1.86 8.02 25.44
CA LYS A 109 0.89 9.04 25.80
C LYS A 109 -0.02 9.22 24.60
N ASP A 110 -1.30 8.96 24.82
CA ASP A 110 -2.39 9.43 23.98
C ASP A 110 -2.14 10.89 23.58
N VAL A 111 -1.86 11.13 22.29
CA VAL A 111 -2.08 12.44 21.69
C VAL A 111 -2.74 12.19 20.35
N GLY A 112 -4.02 12.50 20.31
CA GLY A 112 -4.79 12.59 19.08
C GLY A 112 -4.19 13.63 18.14
N ASN A 113 -4.41 13.37 16.86
CA ASN A 113 -4.52 14.29 15.73
C ASN A 113 -3.65 15.57 15.70
N GLU A 114 -3.09 15.78 14.50
CA GLU A 114 -2.76 17.05 13.83
C GLU A 114 -1.27 17.38 13.63
N ASP A 115 -1.04 17.87 12.42
CA ASP A 115 0.15 18.36 11.76
C ASP A 115 1.31 18.81 12.67
N GLY A 116 2.50 18.30 12.36
CA GLY A 116 3.75 18.79 12.94
C GLY A 116 4.96 18.18 12.26
N ASN A 117 5.53 18.92 11.31
CA ASN A 117 6.90 18.74 10.84
C ASN A 117 7.86 19.00 12.01
N ASP A 118 8.50 17.96 12.55
CA ASP A 118 9.60 18.10 13.50
C ASP A 118 10.76 17.19 13.09
N ASP A 119 11.75 17.84 12.48
CA ASP A 119 13.10 17.34 12.25
C ASP A 119 13.84 17.37 13.59
N SER A 120 13.65 16.33 14.39
CA SER A 120 14.40 16.11 15.63
C SER A 120 15.01 14.71 15.62
N ASN A 121 16.26 14.68 15.18
CA ASN A 121 17.21 13.59 15.27
C ASN A 121 17.27 12.97 16.68
N VAL A 122 16.55 11.88 16.88
CA VAL A 122 16.86 10.87 17.90
C VAL A 122 16.93 9.53 17.18
N HIS A 123 18.15 9.15 16.82
CA HIS A 123 18.49 7.82 16.33
C HIS A 123 18.40 6.83 17.51
N GLU A 124 17.20 6.65 18.06
CA GLU A 124 16.94 5.65 19.08
C GLU A 124 16.77 4.31 18.36
N PHE A 125 17.84 3.52 18.42
CA PHE A 125 18.05 2.19 17.87
C PHE A 125 16.78 1.46 17.41
N LEU A 126 16.67 1.26 16.08
CA LEU A 126 15.79 0.26 15.48
C LEU A 126 16.30 -1.13 15.86
N GLU A 127 16.01 -1.63 17.06
CA GLU A 127 16.36 -3.01 17.46
C GLU A 127 15.80 -4.07 16.47
N CYS A 128 14.80 -3.69 15.67
CA CYS A 128 14.12 -4.52 14.68
C CYS A 128 14.09 -3.93 13.26
N TYR A 129 15.11 -3.15 12.84
CA TYR A 129 15.19 -2.76 11.42
C TYR A 129 15.26 -4.01 10.54
N ILE A 130 14.36 -4.09 9.56
CA ILE A 130 14.32 -5.14 8.54
C ILE A 130 14.43 -4.45 7.18
N PRO A 131 15.40 -4.81 6.33
CA PRO A 131 15.57 -4.19 5.01
C PRO A 131 14.37 -4.49 4.11
N ALA A 132 14.25 -3.79 2.97
CA ALA A 132 13.11 -3.91 2.06
C ALA A 132 12.91 -5.35 1.54
N GLU A 133 14.00 -6.11 1.45
CA GLU A 133 14.03 -7.51 1.03
C GLU A 133 13.46 -8.47 2.11
N GLY A 134 13.18 -7.96 3.31
CA GLY A 134 12.75 -8.74 4.46
C GLY A 134 13.93 -9.20 5.34
N PRO A 135 13.67 -10.07 6.33
CA PRO A 135 14.70 -10.52 7.27
C PRO A 135 15.85 -11.24 6.55
N ASP A 136 17.07 -10.77 6.79
CA ASP A 136 18.31 -11.39 6.31
C ASP A 136 19.06 -12.12 7.45
N HIS A 137 20.29 -12.58 7.22
CA HIS A 137 21.10 -13.28 8.22
C HIS A 137 21.46 -12.43 9.45
N ASP A 138 21.50 -11.11 9.32
CA ASP A 138 21.84 -10.17 10.39
C ASP A 138 20.61 -9.73 11.21
N THR A 139 19.41 -10.04 10.72
CA THR A 139 18.16 -9.70 11.42
C THR A 139 18.02 -10.50 12.73
N THR A 140 17.75 -9.78 13.83
CA THR A 140 17.59 -10.36 15.18
C THR A 140 16.47 -11.40 15.22
N GLN A 141 16.58 -12.42 16.10
CA GLN A 141 15.53 -13.43 16.23
C GLN A 141 14.17 -12.82 16.63
N THR A 142 14.19 -11.79 17.47
CA THR A 142 12.99 -11.02 17.83
C THR A 142 12.31 -10.40 16.62
N ALA A 143 13.08 -9.73 15.75
CA ALA A 143 12.58 -9.13 14.53
C ALA A 143 12.04 -10.18 13.53
N ARG A 144 12.70 -11.34 13.41
CA ARG A 144 12.21 -12.47 12.61
C ARG A 144 10.87 -13.01 13.11
N ASN A 145 10.75 -13.24 14.42
CA ASN A 145 9.52 -13.74 15.02
C ASN A 145 8.34 -12.77 14.78
N LEU A 146 8.60 -11.47 14.95
CA LEU A 146 7.60 -10.43 14.69
C LEU A 146 7.22 -10.36 13.20
N TRP A 147 8.18 -10.47 12.29
CA TRP A 147 7.92 -10.55 10.85
C TRP A 147 7.03 -11.74 10.49
N GLU A 148 7.29 -12.92 11.05
CA GLU A 148 6.47 -14.12 10.83
C GLU A 148 5.05 -13.96 11.37
N GLU A 149 4.88 -13.39 12.56
CA GLU A 149 3.56 -13.09 13.14
C GLU A 149 2.78 -12.13 12.23
N ILE A 150 3.41 -11.04 11.81
CA ILE A 150 2.82 -10.08 10.87
C ILE A 150 2.43 -10.76 9.55
N THR A 151 3.28 -11.64 9.02
CA THR A 151 3.01 -12.34 7.76
C THR A 151 1.86 -13.34 7.90
N LYS A 152 1.68 -13.96 9.07
CA LYS A 152 0.53 -14.82 9.36
C LYS A 152 -0.78 -14.01 9.39
N ASP A 153 -0.76 -12.84 10.03
CA ASP A 153 -1.93 -11.95 10.15
C ASP A 153 -2.26 -11.24 8.83
N PHE A 154 -1.22 -10.82 8.10
CA PHE A 154 -1.31 -10.06 6.87
C PHE A 154 -0.32 -10.64 5.85
N LYS A 155 -0.74 -11.70 5.18
CA LYS A 155 0.08 -12.43 4.18
C LYS A 155 0.65 -11.59 3.04
N TYR A 156 0.11 -10.39 2.81
CA TYR A 156 0.59 -9.46 1.78
C TYR A 156 1.76 -8.60 2.27
N PHE A 157 2.08 -8.63 3.56
CA PHE A 157 3.10 -7.81 4.18
C PHE A 157 4.46 -7.88 3.48
N PRO A 158 5.02 -9.06 3.16
CA PRO A 158 6.34 -9.14 2.52
C PRO A 158 6.42 -8.44 1.17
N MET A 159 5.33 -8.43 0.39
CA MET A 159 5.30 -7.78 -0.93
C MET A 159 5.17 -6.25 -0.83
N MET A 160 4.72 -5.74 0.32
CA MET A 160 4.47 -4.31 0.54
C MET A 160 5.58 -3.62 1.34
N HIS A 161 6.49 -4.39 1.94
CA HIS A 161 7.63 -3.88 2.72
C HIS A 161 8.66 -3.20 1.82
#